data_AF-A0A2E3PVR8-F1
#
_entry.id   AF-A0A2E3PVR8-F1
#
_cell.length_a   1.000
_cell.length_b   1.000
_cell.length_c   1.000
_cell.angle_alpha   90.00
_cell.angle_beta   90.00
_cell.angle_gamma   90.00
#
_symmetry.space_group_name_H-M   'P 1'
#
loop_
_entity.id
_entity.type
_entity.pdbx_description
1 polymer ?
#
loop_
_entity_poly.entity_id
_entity_poly.type
_entity_poly.pdbx_seq_one_letter_code
_entity_poly.pdbx_strand_id
1 'polypeptide(L)'
;MTTPLKRFENVHAFFEGRSLDDLARDLGRARAAHERRPDDQRAYVRFLEASLAFEKARARGEVSDLSARNARLQRSLALAKSELMRKCDQVEKFGDALRASRTRRRAVAPVGADLFEREAG
;
A
#
# COMPACT_ATOMS: atom_id res chain seq x y z
N MET A 1 -40.21 35.48 -12.75
CA MET A 1 -40.03 34.74 -11.48
C MET A 1 -39.81 33.27 -11.82
N THR A 2 -38.61 32.77 -11.55
CA THR A 2 -38.13 31.43 -11.92
C THR A 2 -38.48 30.43 -10.82
N THR A 3 -39.22 29.37 -11.17
CA THR A 3 -39.51 28.25 -10.29
C THR A 3 -38.24 27.43 -10.04
N PRO A 4 -37.88 27.10 -8.77
CA PRO A 4 -36.67 26.34 -8.50
C PRO A 4 -36.91 24.85 -8.80
N LEU A 5 -36.01 24.26 -9.62
CA LEU A 5 -35.99 22.85 -10.00
C LEU A 5 -35.53 21.95 -8.82
N LYS A 6 -36.40 21.73 -7.83
CA LYS A 6 -36.20 20.72 -6.76
C LYS A 6 -36.51 19.29 -7.24
N ARG A 7 -35.84 18.79 -8.28
CA ARG A 7 -36.16 17.44 -8.83
C ARG A 7 -34.99 16.46 -9.04
N PHE A 8 -33.76 16.79 -8.67
CA PHE A 8 -32.61 15.89 -8.91
C PHE A 8 -31.85 15.41 -7.66
N GLU A 9 -32.26 15.78 -6.45
CA GLU A 9 -31.54 15.38 -5.23
C GLU A 9 -31.70 13.89 -4.87
N ASN A 10 -32.68 13.18 -5.44
CA ASN A 10 -32.96 11.79 -5.09
C ASN A 10 -32.31 10.72 -5.99
N VAL A 11 -31.50 11.08 -6.98
CA VAL A 11 -30.85 10.07 -7.86
C VAL A 11 -29.69 9.36 -7.16
N HIS A 12 -29.11 9.97 -6.12
CA HIS A 12 -27.97 9.41 -5.39
C HIS A 12 -28.35 8.38 -4.31
N ALA A 13 -29.59 8.42 -3.79
CA ALA A 13 -30.05 7.53 -2.73
C ALA A 13 -30.41 6.11 -3.21
N PHE A 14 -30.57 5.87 -4.53
CA PHE A 14 -30.93 4.55 -5.07
C PHE A 14 -29.77 3.55 -5.17
N PHE A 15 -28.55 3.94 -4.80
CA PHE A 15 -27.34 3.12 -4.96
C PHE A 15 -26.67 2.74 -3.63
N GLU A 16 -27.15 3.26 -2.50
CA GLU A 16 -26.64 2.87 -1.19
C GLU A 16 -27.19 1.48 -0.83
N GLY A 17 -26.31 0.47 -0.83
CA GLY A 17 -26.61 -0.87 -0.33
C GLY A 17 -26.83 -1.97 -1.38
N ARG A 18 -26.73 -1.69 -2.69
CA ARG A 18 -26.75 -2.76 -3.71
C ARG A 18 -25.39 -3.42 -3.87
N SER A 19 -25.37 -4.76 -3.92
CA SER A 19 -24.15 -5.52 -4.15
C SER A 19 -23.64 -5.33 -5.59
N LEU A 20 -22.34 -5.53 -5.82
CA LEU A 20 -21.75 -5.46 -7.16
C LEU A 20 -22.42 -6.47 -8.11
N ASP A 21 -22.81 -7.64 -7.59
CA ASP A 21 -23.52 -8.67 -8.34
C ASP A 21 -24.92 -8.23 -8.77
N ASP A 22 -25.64 -7.50 -7.91
CA ASP A 22 -26.96 -6.97 -8.26
C ASP A 22 -26.86 -5.91 -9.36
N LEU A 23 -25.83 -5.05 -9.30
CA LEU A 23 -25.54 -4.07 -10.35
C LEU A 23 -25.14 -4.75 -11.66
N ALA A 24 -24.38 -5.86 -11.61
CA ALA A 24 -24.04 -6.64 -12.80
C ALA A 24 -25.29 -7.26 -13.45
N ARG A 25 -26.21 -7.80 -12.63
CA ARG A 25 -27.49 -8.34 -13.11
C ARG A 25 -28.37 -7.24 -13.70
N ASP A 26 -28.45 -6.07 -13.06
CA ASP A 26 -29.17 -4.91 -13.57
C ASP A 26 -28.62 -4.43 -14.91
N LEU A 27 -27.29 -4.34 -15.03
CA LEU A 27 -26.61 -4.01 -16.27
C LEU A 27 -26.94 -5.03 -17.37
N GLY A 28 -26.88 -6.34 -17.06
CA GLY A 28 -27.25 -7.39 -18.00
C GLY A 28 -28.69 -7.27 -18.50
N ARG A 29 -29.63 -6.97 -17.60
CA ARG A 29 -31.04 -6.72 -17.96
C ARG A 29 -31.21 -5.48 -18.84
N ALA A 30 -30.55 -4.37 -18.49
CA ALA A 30 -30.65 -3.12 -19.24
C ALA A 30 -30.04 -3.25 -20.64
N ARG A 31 -28.89 -3.94 -20.74
CA ARG A 31 -28.26 -4.28 -22.02
C ARG A 31 -29.17 -5.11 -22.90
N ALA A 32 -29.74 -6.20 -22.37
CA ALA A 32 -30.66 -7.05 -23.13
C ALA A 32 -31.92 -6.30 -23.58
N ALA A 33 -32.42 -5.34 -22.79
CA ALA A 33 -33.55 -4.51 -23.18
C ALA A 33 -33.19 -3.56 -24.33
N HIS A 34 -32.02 -2.93 -24.29
CA HIS A 34 -31.52 -2.06 -25.36
C HIS A 34 -31.25 -2.85 -26.65
N GLU A 35 -30.61 -4.02 -26.57
CA GLU A 35 -30.32 -4.86 -27.74
C GLU A 35 -31.60 -5.33 -28.46
N ARG A 36 -32.68 -5.58 -27.72
CA ARG A 36 -33.99 -5.94 -28.31
C ARG A 36 -34.69 -4.77 -29.02
N ARG A 37 -34.43 -3.54 -28.60
CA ARG A 37 -35.05 -2.31 -29.14
C ARG A 37 -34.00 -1.20 -29.25
N PRO A 38 -33.12 -1.25 -30.25
CA PRO A 38 -32.01 -0.30 -30.38
C PRO A 38 -32.47 1.15 -30.54
N ASP A 39 -33.61 1.37 -31.20
CA ASP A 39 -34.17 2.70 -31.45
C ASP A 39 -34.88 3.32 -30.23
N ASP A 40 -35.10 2.55 -29.16
CA ASP A 40 -35.70 3.05 -27.93
C ASP A 40 -34.66 3.82 -27.10
N GLN A 41 -34.66 5.14 -27.24
CA GLN A 41 -33.79 6.05 -26.50
C GLN A 41 -33.90 5.88 -24.97
N ARG A 42 -35.07 5.49 -24.44
CA ARG A 42 -35.22 5.26 -22.99
C ARG A 42 -34.49 4.00 -22.55
N ALA A 43 -34.51 2.96 -23.38
CA ALA A 43 -33.75 1.74 -23.13
C ALA A 43 -32.23 2.02 -23.17
N TYR A 44 -31.78 2.84 -24.11
CA TYR A 44 -30.38 3.27 -24.19
C TYR A 44 -29.94 4.07 -22.94
N VAL A 45 -30.73 5.05 -22.52
CA VAL A 45 -30.42 5.83 -21.29
C VAL A 45 -30.34 4.92 -20.07
N ARG A 46 -31.29 4.01 -19.89
CA ARG A 46 -31.25 3.04 -18.77
C ARG A 46 -30.02 2.14 -18.79
N PHE A 47 -29.59 1.71 -19.99
CA PHE A 47 -28.36 0.94 -20.15
C PHE A 47 -27.12 1.75 -19.74
N LEU A 48 -27.03 3.02 -20.13
CA LEU A 48 -25.93 3.90 -19.72
C LEU A 48 -25.94 4.15 -18.21
N GLU A 49 -27.11 4.39 -17.60
CA GLU A 49 -27.26 4.57 -16.16
C GLU A 49 -26.81 3.33 -15.38
N ALA A 50 -27.23 2.14 -15.81
CA ALA A 50 -26.81 0.88 -15.21
C ALA A 50 -25.30 0.63 -15.37
N SER A 51 -24.74 0.97 -16.54
CA SER A 51 -23.30 0.85 -16.80
C SER A 51 -22.50 1.77 -15.88
N LEU A 52 -22.91 3.03 -15.76
CA LEU A 52 -22.27 4.01 -14.88
C LEU A 52 -22.33 3.58 -13.42
N ALA A 53 -23.47 3.03 -12.98
CA ALA A 53 -23.63 2.54 -11.62
C ALA A 53 -22.70 1.37 -11.31
N PHE A 54 -22.62 0.39 -12.22
CA PHE A 54 -21.73 -0.77 -12.08
C PHE A 54 -20.26 -0.34 -12.02
N GLU A 55 -19.80 0.47 -12.97
CA GLU A 55 -18.40 0.91 -13.02
C GLU A 55 -18.02 1.76 -11.80
N LYS A 56 -18.92 2.63 -11.32
CA LYS A 56 -18.69 3.38 -10.07
C LYS A 56 -18.53 2.45 -8.86
N ALA A 57 -19.38 1.44 -8.73
CA ALA A 57 -19.30 0.48 -7.62
C ALA A 57 -18.02 -0.35 -7.71
N ARG A 58 -17.68 -0.84 -8.91
CA ARG A 58 -16.45 -1.58 -9.19
C ARG A 58 -15.20 -0.77 -8.82
N ALA A 59 -15.09 0.47 -9.33
CA ALA A 59 -13.95 1.33 -9.07
C ALA A 59 -13.79 1.62 -7.57
N ARG A 60 -14.89 1.84 -6.83
CA ARG A 60 -14.85 2.00 -5.36
C ARG A 60 -14.31 0.75 -4.66
N GLY A 61 -14.75 -0.44 -5.09
CA GLY A 61 -14.25 -1.71 -4.59
C GLY A 61 -12.75 -1.89 -4.83
N GLU A 62 -12.30 -1.63 -6.06
CA GLU A 62 -10.89 -1.70 -6.44
C GLU A 62 -10.02 -0.72 -5.63
N VAL A 63 -10.47 0.54 -5.47
CA VAL A 63 -9.76 1.53 -4.65
C VAL A 63 -9.66 1.09 -3.19
N SER A 64 -10.74 0.53 -2.63
CA SER A 64 -10.74 0.03 -1.24
C SER A 64 -9.76 -1.14 -1.06
N ASP A 65 -9.75 -2.10 -1.98
CA ASP A 65 -8.82 -3.24 -1.94
C ASP A 65 -7.36 -2.79 -2.11
N LEU A 66 -7.09 -1.93 -3.09
CA LEU A 66 -5.75 -1.36 -3.29
C LEU A 66 -5.28 -0.57 -2.06
N SER A 67 -6.16 0.20 -1.44
CA SER A 67 -5.85 0.94 -0.21
C SER A 67 -5.50 -0.01 0.95
N ALA A 68 -6.29 -1.07 1.15
CA ALA A 68 -6.02 -2.08 2.17
C ALA A 68 -4.68 -2.81 1.94
N ARG A 69 -4.38 -3.16 0.70
CA ARG A 69 -3.09 -3.78 0.31
C ARG A 69 -1.92 -2.83 0.55
N ASN A 70 -2.05 -1.57 0.14
CA ASN A 70 -1.02 -0.56 0.35
C ASN A 70 -0.75 -0.36 1.85
N ALA A 71 -1.79 -0.23 2.67
CA ALA A 71 -1.66 -0.13 4.12
C ALA A 71 -0.94 -1.35 4.73
N ARG A 72 -1.22 -2.56 4.24
CA ARG A 72 -0.50 -3.78 4.67
C ARG A 72 0.97 -3.74 4.27
N LEU A 73 1.28 -3.34 3.04
CA LEU A 73 2.65 -3.24 2.54
C LEU A 73 3.45 -2.18 3.30
N GLN A 74 2.85 -1.03 3.60
CA GLN A 74 3.49 0.02 4.41
C GLN A 74 3.87 -0.48 5.81
N ARG A 75 2.97 -1.21 6.48
CA ARG A 75 3.27 -1.83 7.78
C ARG A 75 4.40 -2.84 7.68
N SER A 76 4.38 -3.70 6.67
CA SER A 76 5.44 -4.68 6.45
C SER A 76 6.79 -4.03 6.16
N LEU A 77 6.80 -2.96 5.37
CA LEU A 77 7.99 -2.20 5.04
C LEU A 77 8.56 -1.51 6.28
N ALA A 78 7.71 -0.93 7.13
CA ALA A 78 8.14 -0.32 8.38
C ALA A 78 8.84 -1.33 9.30
N LEU A 79 8.26 -2.52 9.48
CA LEU A 79 8.88 -3.59 10.28
C LEU A 79 10.22 -4.06 9.69
N ALA A 80 10.26 -4.29 8.37
CA ALA A 80 11.49 -4.70 7.69
C ALA A 80 12.60 -3.64 7.83
N LYS A 81 12.24 -2.36 7.69
CA LYS A 81 13.17 -1.24 7.89
C LYS A 81 13.70 -1.21 9.32
N SER A 82 12.82 -1.35 10.32
CA SER A 82 13.23 -1.37 11.72
C SER A 82 14.17 -2.53 12.05
N GLU A 83 13.90 -3.74 11.55
CA GLU A 83 14.81 -4.87 11.78
C GLU A 83 16.14 -4.68 11.04
N LEU A 84 16.12 -4.14 9.81
CA LEU A 84 17.35 -3.82 9.08
C LEU A 84 18.22 -2.82 9.85
N MET A 85 17.63 -1.73 10.35
CA MET A 85 18.34 -0.75 11.18
C MET A 85 18.95 -1.40 12.42
N ARG A 86 18.18 -2.26 13.10
CA ARG A 86 18.68 -3.01 14.27
C ARG A 86 19.89 -3.89 13.93
N LYS A 87 19.89 -4.53 12.76
CA LYS A 87 21.02 -5.34 12.29
C LYS A 87 22.23 -4.49 11.91
N CYS A 88 22.03 -3.34 11.26
CA CYS A 88 23.10 -2.39 10.98
C CYS A 88 23.77 -1.92 12.27
N ASP A 89 22.99 -1.46 13.25
CA ASP A 89 23.50 -1.05 14.57
C ASP A 89 24.28 -2.18 15.27
N GLN A 90 23.80 -3.42 15.14
CA GLN A 90 24.48 -4.59 15.71
C GLN A 90 25.84 -4.81 15.06
N VAL A 91 25.92 -4.75 13.72
CA VAL A 91 27.17 -4.90 12.97
C VAL A 91 28.15 -3.79 13.31
N GLU A 92 27.69 -2.55 13.41
CA GLU A 92 28.53 -1.41 13.80
C GLU A 92 29.13 -1.60 15.20
N LYS A 93 28.30 -1.95 16.19
CA LYS A 93 28.77 -2.23 17.56
C LYS A 93 29.79 -3.37 17.61
N PHE A 94 29.60 -4.44 16.84
CA PHE A 94 30.59 -5.50 16.72
C PHE A 94 31.89 -5.01 16.09
N GLY A 95 31.81 -4.20 15.02
CA GLY A 95 32.96 -3.58 14.39
C GLY A 95 33.76 -2.69 15.35
N ASP A 96 33.08 -1.89 16.17
CA ASP A 96 33.70 -1.04 17.19
C ASP A 96 34.39 -1.85 18.28
N ALA A 97 33.74 -2.91 18.78
CA ALA A 97 34.34 -3.82 19.74
C ALA A 97 35.62 -4.47 19.19
N LEU A 98 35.60 -4.92 17.93
CA LEU A 98 36.78 -5.47 17.26
C LEU A 98 37.89 -4.43 17.12
N ARG A 99 37.57 -3.20 16.70
CA ARG A 99 38.54 -2.10 16.62
C ARG A 99 39.18 -1.81 17.97
N ALA A 100 38.37 -1.64 19.02
CA ALA A 100 38.85 -1.38 20.38
C ALA A 100 39.73 -2.52 20.94
N SER A 101 39.45 -3.77 20.56
CA SER A 101 40.27 -4.93 20.94
C SER A 101 41.65 -4.92 20.29
N ARG A 102 41.75 -4.49 19.02
CA ARG A 102 43.04 -4.36 18.29
C ARG A 102 43.90 -3.26 18.89
N THR A 103 43.32 -2.12 19.25
CA THR A 103 44.06 -1.01 19.86
C THR A 103 44.66 -1.42 21.21
N ARG A 104 43.92 -2.18 22.03
CA ARG A 104 44.43 -2.73 23.30
C ARG A 104 45.57 -3.73 23.10
N ARG A 105 45.49 -4.64 22.13
CA ARG A 105 46.61 -5.56 21.83
C ARG A 105 47.87 -4.84 21.34
N ARG A 106 47.71 -3.71 20.65
CA ARG A 106 48.84 -2.88 20.17
C ARG A 106 49.48 -2.05 21.30
N ALA A 107 48.69 -1.62 22.29
CA ALA A 107 49.18 -0.93 23.48
C ALA A 107 49.89 -1.88 24.47
N VAL A 108 49.56 -3.17 24.44
CA VAL A 108 50.29 -4.26 25.13
C VAL A 108 51.34 -4.88 24.19
N ALA A 109 51.95 -4.06 23.31
CA ALA A 109 53.23 -4.44 22.74
C ALA A 109 54.26 -4.43 23.89
N PRO A 110 55.06 -5.50 24.06
CA PRO A 110 55.85 -5.67 25.26
C PRO A 110 56.92 -4.60 25.36
N VAL A 111 56.83 -3.79 26.42
CA VAL A 111 58.00 -3.15 27.04
C VAL A 111 58.86 -4.29 27.59
N GLY A 112 59.69 -4.87 26.72
CA GLY A 112 60.47 -6.06 27.04
C GLY A 112 61.55 -6.40 26.02
N ALA A 113 61.90 -5.46 25.13
CA ALA A 113 63.01 -5.64 24.19
C ALA A 113 64.38 -5.21 24.76
N ASP A 114 64.45 -4.65 25.97
CA ASP A 114 65.71 -4.13 26.55
C ASP A 114 66.23 -4.91 27.77
N LEU A 115 65.64 -6.07 28.12
CA LEU A 115 66.06 -6.84 29.30
C LEU A 115 67.18 -7.86 29.03
N PHE A 116 67.68 -7.98 27.80
CA PHE A 116 68.70 -8.98 27.42
C PHE A 116 70.04 -8.40 26.89
N GLU A 117 70.30 -7.09 26.99
CA GLU A 117 71.59 -6.49 26.54
C GLU A 117 72.56 -6.11 27.68
N ARG A 118 72.37 -6.61 28.91
CA ARG A 118 73.31 -6.33 30.04
C ARG A 118 74.04 -7.52 30.65
N GLU A 119 73.96 -8.71 30.04
CA GLU A 119 74.76 -9.87 30.47
C GLU A 119 75.47 -10.56 29.29
N ALA A 120 76.10 -9.78 28.42
CA ALA A 120 77.19 -10.25 27.58
C ALA A 120 78.37 -9.31 27.82
N GLY A 121 79.29 -9.78 28.67
CA GLY A 121 80.64 -9.21 28.80
C GLY A 121 81.52 -9.55 27.60
#